data_AF-A0A7D3WZJ5-F1
#
_entry.id   AF-A0A7D3WZJ5-F1
#
_cell.length_a   1.000
_cell.length_b   1.000
_cell.length_c   1.000
_cell.angle_alpha   90.00
_cell.angle_beta   90.00
_cell.angle_gamma   90.00
#
_symmetry.space_group_name_H-M   'P 1'
#
loop_
_entity.id
_entity.type
_entity.pdbx_description
1 polymer ?
#
loop_
_entity_poly.entity_id
_entity_poly.type
_entity_poly.pdbx_seq_one_letter_code
_entity_poly.pdbx_strand_id
1 'polypeptide(L)'
;MYTLTLNTLRLTLLLCLTSALTAAAQCRDPWIGQIYQQVYNRKPVGQGETGECNIHLYNNGTWGSRDELMGYIKQVQQSGLRIGVASLGNNTVMVVAQGSQVFAASLLDAGGNIVAAGGGNIVAAGGGNIVAAGGGNIVAAGGGNLTGLNANTPGFGFGSNYGTLSAGQRRVVTSGKGALVVR
;
A
#
# COMPACT_ATOMS: atom_id res chain seq x y z
N MET A 1 30.72 -58.16 4.36
CA MET A 1 29.63 -57.15 4.47
C MET A 1 30.19 -55.71 4.45
N TYR A 2 31.14 -55.37 3.55
CA TYR A 2 31.75 -54.02 3.47
C TYR A 2 31.57 -53.34 2.10
N THR A 3 31.05 -54.05 1.09
CA THR A 3 30.92 -53.55 -0.28
C THR A 3 29.61 -52.79 -0.53
N LEU A 4 28.58 -53.00 0.30
CA LEU A 4 27.27 -52.36 0.16
C LEU A 4 27.24 -50.92 0.70
N THR A 5 28.13 -50.56 1.64
CA THR A 5 28.17 -49.23 2.28
C THR A 5 28.92 -48.17 1.46
N LEU A 6 29.92 -48.58 0.65
CA LEU A 6 30.63 -47.65 -0.23
C LEU A 6 29.79 -47.22 -1.45
N ASN A 7 28.93 -48.11 -1.96
CA ASN A 7 28.12 -47.83 -3.15
C ASN A 7 26.94 -46.89 -2.84
N THR A 8 26.34 -47.01 -1.66
CA THR A 8 25.29 -46.09 -1.17
C THR A 8 25.84 -44.70 -0.81
N LEU A 9 27.06 -44.61 -0.27
CA LEU A 9 27.74 -43.33 -0.04
C LEU A 9 28.10 -42.64 -1.37
N ARG A 10 28.56 -43.40 -2.37
CA ARG A 10 28.81 -42.86 -3.72
C ARG A 10 27.54 -42.39 -4.39
N LEU A 11 26.44 -43.14 -4.29
CA LEU A 11 25.17 -42.77 -4.92
C LEU A 11 24.51 -41.55 -4.25
N THR A 12 24.63 -41.41 -2.93
CA THR A 12 24.17 -40.21 -2.20
C THR A 12 25.05 -39.00 -2.45
N LEU A 13 26.37 -39.15 -2.59
CA LEU A 13 27.27 -38.07 -2.98
C LEU A 13 27.03 -37.62 -4.44
N LEU A 14 26.71 -38.56 -5.35
CA LEU A 14 26.33 -38.25 -6.73
C LEU A 14 24.97 -37.54 -6.82
N LEU A 15 23.98 -37.94 -6.02
CA LEU A 15 22.66 -37.29 -5.98
C LEU A 15 22.72 -35.89 -5.33
N CYS A 16 23.66 -35.67 -4.42
CA CYS A 16 23.86 -34.36 -3.78
C CYS A 16 24.61 -33.38 -4.71
N LEU A 17 25.49 -33.88 -5.58
CA LEU A 17 26.18 -33.05 -6.58
C LEU A 17 25.25 -32.59 -7.73
N THR A 18 24.24 -33.37 -8.10
CA THR A 18 23.32 -33.01 -9.21
C THR A 18 22.33 -31.91 -8.85
N SER A 19 21.94 -31.79 -7.58
CA SER A 19 21.04 -30.72 -7.13
C SER A 19 21.73 -29.34 -7.11
N ALA A 20 23.03 -29.30 -6.83
CA ALA A 20 23.82 -28.06 -6.84
C ALA A 20 24.09 -27.52 -8.26
N LEU A 21 24.30 -28.40 -9.25
CA LEU A 21 24.66 -27.99 -10.61
C LEU A 21 23.48 -27.40 -11.42
N THR A 22 22.24 -27.73 -11.06
CA THR A 22 21.04 -27.29 -11.81
C THR A 22 20.65 -25.83 -11.59
N ALA A 23 21.16 -25.16 -10.56
CA ALA A 23 20.84 -23.75 -10.31
C ALA A 23 21.54 -22.79 -11.31
N ALA A 24 22.77 -23.13 -11.72
CA ALA A 24 23.51 -22.39 -12.74
C ALA A 24 23.00 -22.66 -14.16
N ALA A 25 22.37 -23.81 -14.41
CA ALA A 25 21.88 -24.22 -15.74
C ALA A 25 20.49 -23.67 -16.10
N GLN A 26 19.80 -23.02 -15.16
CA GLN A 26 18.43 -22.56 -15.37
C GLN A 26 18.33 -21.31 -16.24
N CYS A 27 19.28 -20.38 -16.07
CA CYS A 27 19.41 -19.22 -16.94
C CYS A 27 20.40 -19.50 -18.07
N ARG A 28 20.19 -18.90 -19.23
CA ARG A 28 21.12 -19.00 -20.37
C ARG A 28 22.50 -18.46 -20.01
N ASP A 29 22.51 -17.37 -19.24
CA ASP A 29 23.71 -16.84 -18.60
C ASP A 29 23.92 -17.51 -17.22
N PRO A 30 25.01 -18.27 -17.02
CA PRO A 30 25.27 -18.96 -15.76
C PRO A 30 25.57 -18.02 -14.58
N TRP A 31 26.10 -16.81 -14.83
CA TRP A 31 26.44 -15.87 -13.75
C TRP A 31 25.19 -15.36 -13.06
N ILE A 32 24.10 -15.13 -13.80
CA ILE A 32 22.81 -14.77 -13.21
C ILE A 32 22.39 -15.84 -12.19
N GLY A 33 22.37 -17.11 -12.61
CA GLY A 33 22.00 -18.22 -11.73
C GLY A 33 22.88 -18.32 -10.49
N GLN A 34 24.21 -18.20 -10.66
CA GLN A 34 25.17 -18.25 -9.56
C GLN A 34 25.02 -17.09 -8.58
N ILE A 35 24.80 -15.87 -9.07
CA ILE A 35 24.63 -14.68 -8.21
C ILE A 35 23.33 -14.77 -7.41
N TYR A 36 22.22 -15.23 -8.01
CA TYR A 36 20.97 -15.43 -7.27
C TYR A 36 21.13 -16.45 -6.14
N GLN A 37 21.84 -17.54 -6.41
CA GLN A 37 22.13 -18.56 -5.41
C GLN A 37 23.07 -18.03 -4.31
N GLN A 38 24.06 -17.23 -4.67
CA GLN A 38 25.03 -16.63 -3.74
C GLN A 38 24.42 -15.55 -2.84
N VAL A 39 23.60 -14.65 -3.41
CA VAL A 39 23.09 -13.47 -2.70
C VAL A 39 21.77 -13.75 -1.98
N TYR A 40 20.90 -14.56 -2.59
CA TYR A 40 19.53 -14.79 -2.10
C TYR A 40 19.26 -16.23 -1.66
N ASN A 41 20.26 -17.12 -1.71
CA ASN A 41 20.13 -18.54 -1.38
C ASN A 41 18.93 -19.23 -2.06
N ARG A 42 18.60 -18.81 -3.28
CA ARG A 42 17.50 -19.36 -4.08
C ARG A 42 17.87 -19.42 -5.55
N LYS A 43 17.14 -20.24 -6.30
CA LYS A 43 17.21 -20.21 -7.76
C LYS A 43 16.48 -18.96 -8.30
N PRO A 44 16.93 -18.38 -9.41
CA PRO A 44 16.18 -17.34 -10.12
C PRO A 44 14.82 -17.87 -10.60
N VAL A 45 13.83 -17.01 -10.74
CA VAL A 45 12.49 -17.32 -11.28
C VAL A 45 12.51 -17.12 -12.79
N GLY A 46 12.23 -18.17 -13.57
CA GLY A 46 12.27 -18.15 -15.03
C GLY A 46 13.26 -19.17 -15.60
N GLN A 47 13.30 -19.33 -16.92
CA GLN A 47 14.23 -20.24 -17.61
C GLN A 47 14.79 -19.61 -18.88
N GLY A 48 16.02 -19.96 -19.25
CA GLY A 48 16.67 -19.44 -20.45
C GLY A 48 16.88 -17.93 -20.36
N GLU A 49 16.05 -17.17 -21.07
CA GLU A 49 16.08 -15.69 -21.10
C GLU A 49 14.75 -15.08 -20.58
N THR A 50 13.96 -15.86 -19.85
CA THR A 50 12.66 -15.40 -19.29
C THR A 50 12.76 -15.05 -17.81
N GLY A 51 11.86 -14.18 -17.34
CA GLY A 51 11.82 -13.78 -15.92
C GLY A 51 13.13 -13.14 -15.45
N GLU A 52 13.62 -13.56 -14.28
CA GLU A 52 14.88 -13.11 -13.69
C GLU A 52 16.13 -13.56 -14.48
N CYS A 53 15.97 -14.51 -15.42
CA CYS A 53 17.04 -14.91 -16.33
C CYS A 53 17.19 -13.99 -17.55
N ASN A 54 16.29 -13.02 -17.75
CA ASN A 54 16.36 -12.10 -18.87
C ASN A 54 17.53 -11.11 -18.68
N ILE A 55 18.56 -11.24 -19.52
CA ILE A 55 19.77 -10.41 -19.47
C ILE A 55 19.47 -8.92 -19.68
N HIS A 56 18.39 -8.58 -20.41
CA HIS A 56 18.03 -7.20 -20.71
C HIS A 56 17.61 -6.42 -19.46
N LEU A 57 17.28 -7.11 -18.37
CA LEU A 57 16.98 -6.49 -17.08
C LEU A 57 18.24 -5.88 -16.42
N TYR A 58 19.43 -6.34 -16.81
CA TYR A 58 20.70 -5.98 -16.18
C TYR A 58 21.56 -5.19 -17.18
N ASN A 59 21.36 -3.87 -17.24
CA ASN A 59 22.06 -2.96 -18.15
C ASN A 59 21.99 -3.41 -19.63
N ASN A 60 20.79 -3.80 -20.07
CA ASN A 60 20.50 -4.28 -21.41
C ASN A 60 21.42 -5.43 -21.90
N GLY A 61 21.83 -6.32 -20.98
CA GLY A 61 22.69 -7.45 -21.30
C GLY A 61 24.19 -7.13 -21.30
N THR A 62 24.60 -5.97 -20.80
CA THR A 62 25.99 -5.51 -20.85
C THR A 62 26.56 -5.30 -19.46
N TRP A 63 27.63 -6.02 -19.11
CA TRP A 63 28.39 -5.83 -17.87
C TRP A 63 29.85 -6.25 -18.10
N GLY A 64 30.78 -5.52 -17.52
CA GLY A 64 32.22 -5.78 -17.63
C GLY A 64 32.76 -6.74 -16.57
N SER A 65 32.03 -6.97 -15.48
CA SER A 65 32.46 -7.85 -14.40
C SER A 65 31.31 -8.51 -13.66
N ARG A 66 31.63 -9.57 -12.90
CA ARG A 66 30.66 -10.28 -12.05
C ARG A 66 30.13 -9.40 -10.91
N ASP A 67 30.97 -8.51 -10.35
CA ASP A 67 30.56 -7.60 -9.28
C ASP A 67 29.57 -6.54 -9.80
N GLU A 68 29.77 -6.07 -11.03
CA GLU A 68 28.85 -5.14 -11.69
C GLU A 68 27.48 -5.80 -11.92
N LEU A 69 27.46 -7.02 -12.45
CA LEU A 69 26.22 -7.80 -12.61
C LEU A 69 25.52 -8.03 -11.26
N MET A 70 26.28 -8.33 -10.20
CA MET A 70 25.72 -8.45 -8.86
C MET A 70 25.08 -7.13 -8.39
N GLY A 71 25.68 -6.00 -8.71
CA GLY A 71 25.10 -4.67 -8.51
C GLY A 71 23.75 -4.51 -9.20
N TYR A 72 23.67 -4.82 -10.49
CA TYR A 72 22.42 -4.74 -11.26
C TYR A 72 21.34 -5.71 -10.75
N ILE A 73 21.70 -6.95 -10.39
CA ILE A 73 20.74 -7.91 -9.84
C ILE A 73 20.19 -7.43 -8.49
N LYS A 74 21.03 -6.86 -7.62
CA LYS A 74 20.57 -6.24 -6.38
C LYS A 74 19.66 -5.05 -6.65
N GLN A 75 20.02 -4.20 -7.62
CA GLN A 75 19.21 -3.07 -8.04
C GLN A 75 17.83 -3.52 -8.55
N VAL A 76 17.75 -4.53 -9.43
CA VAL A 76 16.49 -5.06 -9.97
C VAL A 76 15.61 -5.64 -8.87
N GLN A 77 16.19 -6.34 -7.88
CA GLN A 77 15.42 -6.86 -6.75
C GLN A 77 14.95 -5.78 -5.76
N GLN A 78 15.75 -4.73 -5.59
CA GLN A 78 15.39 -3.59 -4.75
C GLN A 78 14.39 -2.67 -5.44
N SER A 79 14.43 -2.54 -6.77
CA SER A 79 13.43 -1.86 -7.58
C SER A 79 12.19 -2.72 -7.82
N GLY A 80 12.23 -4.00 -7.46
CA GLY A 80 11.15 -4.96 -7.66
C GLY A 80 9.93 -4.56 -6.85
N LEU A 81 9.02 -3.83 -7.48
CA LEU A 81 7.68 -3.62 -6.98
C LEU A 81 7.00 -4.98 -6.87
N ARG A 82 6.76 -5.46 -5.65
CA ARG A 82 6.04 -6.68 -5.37
C ARG A 82 4.62 -6.33 -4.96
N ILE A 83 3.66 -6.86 -5.70
CA ILE A 83 2.24 -6.77 -5.35
C ILE A 83 1.82 -8.13 -4.82
N GLY A 84 1.54 -8.19 -3.52
CA GLY A 84 0.98 -9.36 -2.86
C GLY A 84 -0.50 -9.17 -2.59
N VAL A 85 -1.31 -10.19 -2.87
CA VAL A 85 -2.72 -10.24 -2.47
C VAL A 85 -2.94 -11.46 -1.59
N ALA A 86 -3.61 -11.28 -0.46
CA ALA A 86 -3.96 -12.35 0.47
C ALA A 86 -5.43 -12.24 0.87
N SER A 87 -6.15 -13.36 0.91
CA SER A 87 -7.52 -13.40 1.41
C SER A 87 -7.54 -13.62 2.93
N LEU A 88 -8.33 -12.82 3.64
CA LEU A 88 -8.59 -12.90 5.08
C LEU A 88 -10.10 -13.11 5.30
N GLY A 89 -10.60 -14.29 4.92
CA GLY A 89 -12.03 -14.60 4.97
C GLY A 89 -12.80 -13.83 3.91
N ASN A 90 -13.71 -12.94 4.34
CA ASN A 90 -14.47 -12.07 3.43
C ASN A 90 -13.68 -10.83 2.97
N ASN A 91 -12.47 -10.63 3.49
CA ASN A 91 -11.65 -9.47 3.17
C ASN A 91 -10.45 -9.87 2.30
N THR A 92 -9.87 -8.91 1.60
CA THR A 92 -8.60 -9.08 0.88
C THR A 92 -7.60 -8.04 1.35
N VAL A 93 -6.35 -8.44 1.54
CA VAL A 93 -5.23 -7.53 1.77
C VAL A 93 -4.44 -7.44 0.49
N MET A 94 -4.25 -6.21 0.01
CA MET A 94 -3.28 -5.89 -1.02
C MET A 94 -2.09 -5.20 -0.37
N VAL A 95 -0.89 -5.72 -0.56
CA VAL A 95 0.37 -5.10 -0.13
C VAL A 95 1.21 -4.82 -1.37
N VAL A 96 1.60 -3.57 -1.53
CA VAL A 96 2.59 -3.12 -2.49
C VAL A 96 3.88 -2.86 -1.72
N ALA A 97 4.91 -3.64 -2.00
CA ALA A 97 6.21 -3.52 -1.38
C ALA A 97 7.29 -3.24 -2.44
N GLN A 98 8.32 -2.51 -2.07
CA GLN A 98 9.51 -2.31 -2.88
C GLN A 98 10.72 -2.77 -2.06
N GLY A 99 11.37 -3.85 -2.50
CA GLY A 99 12.40 -4.52 -1.71
C GLY A 99 11.85 -5.01 -0.37
N SER A 100 12.43 -4.54 0.75
CA SER A 100 12.00 -4.88 2.11
C SER A 100 11.03 -3.86 2.73
N GLN A 101 10.65 -2.81 2.01
CA GLN A 101 9.76 -1.77 2.51
C GLN A 101 8.35 -1.96 1.96
N VAL A 102 7.33 -1.88 2.82
CA VAL A 102 5.93 -1.81 2.38
C VAL A 102 5.63 -0.37 1.96
N PHE A 103 5.37 -0.16 0.68
CA PHE A 103 5.06 1.13 0.09
C PHE A 103 3.59 1.51 0.30
N ALA A 104 2.68 0.53 0.14
CA ALA A 104 1.27 0.71 0.41
C ALA A 104 0.64 -0.61 0.89
N ALA A 105 -0.34 -0.54 1.78
CA ALA A 105 -1.16 -1.67 2.15
C ALA A 105 -2.62 -1.23 2.28
N SER A 106 -3.54 -2.02 1.75
CA SER A 106 -4.98 -1.79 1.88
C SER A 106 -5.66 -3.09 2.29
N LEU A 107 -6.59 -2.99 3.24
CA LEU A 107 -7.61 -4.02 3.45
C LEU A 107 -8.85 -3.62 2.65
N LEU A 108 -9.38 -4.55 1.87
CA LEU A 108 -10.64 -4.42 1.14
C LEU A 108 -11.65 -5.45 1.66
N ASP A 109 -12.94 -5.10 1.66
CA ASP A 109 -14.02 -6.04 1.95
C ASP A 109 -14.41 -6.87 0.70
N ALA A 110 -15.41 -7.74 0.84
CA ALA A 110 -15.95 -8.54 -0.24
C ALA A 110 -16.56 -7.70 -1.39
N GLY A 111 -16.88 -6.42 -1.13
CA GLY A 111 -17.36 -5.46 -2.12
C GLY A 111 -16.25 -4.64 -2.77
N GLY A 112 -14.98 -4.85 -2.39
CA GLY A 112 -13.84 -4.08 -2.88
C GLY A 112 -13.68 -2.70 -2.23
N ASN A 113 -14.39 -2.42 -1.13
CA ASN A 113 -14.28 -1.16 -0.40
C ASN A 113 -13.12 -1.20 0.59
N ILE A 114 -12.43 -0.07 0.78
CA ILE A 114 -11.38 0.04 1.81
C ILE A 114 -11.99 -0.13 3.21
N VAL A 115 -11.52 -1.12 3.96
CA VAL A 115 -11.96 -1.40 5.33
C VAL A 115 -11.07 -0.65 6.32
N ALA A 116 -11.52 0.52 6.76
CA ALA A 116 -11.03 1.12 7.99
C ALA A 116 -11.85 0.55 9.17
N ALA A 117 -11.34 -0.48 9.85
CA ALA A 117 -12.03 -1.01 11.03
C ALA A 117 -11.81 -0.08 12.24
N GLY A 118 -12.88 0.60 12.70
CA GLY A 118 -12.80 1.58 13.78
C GLY A 118 -12.19 2.93 13.35
N GLY A 119 -11.76 3.76 14.31
CA GLY A 119 -11.19 5.10 14.08
C GLY A 119 -9.86 5.18 13.31
N GLY A 120 -9.60 4.23 12.41
CA GLY A 120 -8.50 4.28 11.45
C GLY A 120 -8.73 5.39 10.43
N ASN A 121 -7.80 6.33 10.35
CA ASN A 121 -7.92 7.52 9.54
C ASN A 121 -7.84 7.20 8.04
N ILE A 122 -8.88 7.57 7.28
CA ILE A 122 -8.76 7.73 5.82
C ILE A 122 -8.28 9.16 5.56
N VAL A 123 -6.95 9.32 5.50
CA VAL A 123 -6.32 10.62 5.18
C VAL A 123 -6.08 10.68 3.68
N ALA A 124 -6.98 11.31 2.93
CA ALA A 124 -6.68 11.70 1.56
C ALA A 124 -5.71 12.90 1.61
N ALA A 125 -4.47 12.71 1.13
CA ALA A 125 -3.53 13.82 0.95
C ALA A 125 -4.12 14.79 -0.09
N GLY A 126 -4.71 15.90 0.35
CA GLY A 126 -5.27 16.93 -0.55
C GLY A 126 -6.71 17.38 -0.32
N GLY A 127 -7.30 17.20 0.87
CA GLY A 127 -8.46 18.01 1.31
C GLY A 127 -9.86 17.42 1.07
N GLY A 128 -9.99 16.12 0.83
CA GLY A 128 -11.28 15.43 0.77
C GLY A 128 -11.41 14.37 1.86
N ASN A 129 -11.96 14.72 3.03
CA ASN A 129 -12.26 13.74 4.08
C ASN A 129 -13.50 12.91 3.71
N ILE A 130 -13.44 11.60 3.93
CA ILE A 130 -14.57 10.68 3.67
C ILE A 130 -15.72 10.94 4.65
N VAL A 131 -16.89 11.14 4.06
CA VAL A 131 -18.20 11.35 4.69
C VAL A 131 -18.80 9.99 5.06
N ALA A 132 -19.07 9.76 6.34
CA ALA A 132 -19.82 8.56 6.76
C ALA A 132 -21.31 8.71 6.38
N ALA A 133 -21.87 7.73 5.67
CA ALA A 133 -23.31 7.63 5.49
C ALA A 133 -23.96 7.29 6.84
N GLY A 134 -24.62 8.27 7.49
CA GLY A 134 -25.36 8.03 8.74
C GLY A 134 -25.33 9.15 9.79
N GLY A 135 -24.53 10.21 9.61
CA GLY A 135 -24.71 11.47 10.34
C GLY A 135 -23.65 11.80 11.39
N GLY A 136 -23.24 13.07 11.37
CA GLY A 136 -22.59 13.77 12.49
C GLY A 136 -21.08 13.60 12.59
N ASN A 137 -20.31 14.30 11.73
CA ASN A 137 -19.16 15.12 12.13
C ASN A 137 -18.55 15.82 10.92
N ILE A 138 -18.72 17.15 10.87
CA ILE A 138 -17.95 18.07 10.02
C ILE A 138 -17.02 18.82 10.97
N VAL A 139 -15.77 18.40 11.09
CA VAL A 139 -14.77 19.13 11.89
C VAL A 139 -13.72 19.69 10.93
N ALA A 140 -13.81 20.99 10.67
CA ALA A 140 -12.71 21.77 10.10
C ALA A 140 -12.21 22.74 11.18
N ALA A 141 -10.93 22.62 11.54
CA ALA A 141 -10.28 23.62 12.37
C ALA A 141 -10.32 24.97 11.61
N GLY A 142 -11.08 25.95 12.11
CA GLY A 142 -11.24 27.25 11.47
C GLY A 142 -12.67 27.78 11.29
N GLY A 143 -13.70 27.11 11.84
CA GLY A 143 -15.01 27.74 12.10
C GLY A 143 -15.93 28.08 10.91
N GLY A 144 -15.56 27.72 9.68
CA GLY A 144 -16.25 28.19 8.46
C GLY A 144 -17.43 27.35 7.92
N ASN A 145 -17.77 26.18 8.47
CA ASN A 145 -18.68 25.26 7.75
C ASN A 145 -20.19 25.45 7.96
N LEU A 146 -20.64 26.43 8.76
CA LEU A 146 -22.07 26.75 8.93
C LEU A 146 -22.41 28.19 8.52
N THR A 147 -21.51 28.90 7.83
CA THR A 147 -21.67 30.33 7.49
C THR A 147 -22.70 30.61 6.38
N GLY A 148 -23.42 29.60 5.90
CA GLY A 148 -24.42 29.72 4.83
C GLY A 148 -25.77 29.08 5.12
N LEU A 149 -25.99 28.54 6.32
CA LEU A 149 -27.30 28.01 6.70
C LEU A 149 -28.27 29.16 6.97
N ASN A 150 -29.34 29.24 6.19
CA ASN A 150 -30.44 30.16 6.40
C ASN A 150 -31.74 29.40 6.69
N ALA A 151 -32.79 30.11 7.08
CA ALA A 151 -34.10 29.53 7.41
C ALA A 151 -34.77 28.74 6.27
N ASN A 152 -34.27 28.84 5.04
CA ASN A 152 -34.78 28.14 3.87
C ASN A 152 -33.97 26.88 3.53
N THR A 153 -32.95 26.53 4.32
CA THR A 153 -32.15 25.33 4.06
C THR A 153 -32.95 24.09 4.46
N PRO A 154 -33.30 23.18 3.53
CA PRO A 154 -34.12 22.01 3.85
C PRO A 154 -33.48 21.16 4.96
N GLY A 155 -34.26 20.80 5.98
CA GLY A 155 -33.79 20.02 7.13
C GLY A 155 -33.08 20.83 8.23
N PHE A 156 -32.91 22.15 8.05
CA PHE A 156 -32.40 23.06 9.08
C PHE A 156 -33.53 23.93 9.63
N GLY A 157 -33.89 23.73 10.89
CA GLY A 157 -34.94 24.50 11.56
C GLY A 157 -34.48 24.99 12.92
N PHE A 158 -34.50 26.30 13.13
CA PHE A 158 -34.43 26.84 14.48
C PHE A 158 -35.78 26.59 15.15
N GLY A 159 -35.79 25.95 16.32
CA GLY A 159 -36.99 25.91 17.14
C GLY A 159 -37.48 27.34 17.44
N SER A 160 -38.75 27.52 17.81
CA SER A 160 -39.45 28.83 17.88
C SER A 160 -38.77 29.93 18.72
N ASN A 161 -37.74 29.60 19.51
CA ASN A 161 -36.99 30.53 20.36
C ASN A 161 -35.62 30.97 19.79
N TYR A 162 -35.19 30.43 18.66
CA TYR A 162 -33.89 30.72 18.06
C TYR A 162 -34.05 31.25 16.63
N GLY A 163 -33.14 32.12 16.20
CA GLY A 163 -33.05 32.59 14.82
C GLY A 163 -31.59 32.88 14.47
N THR A 164 -31.22 32.76 13.20
CA THR A 164 -29.92 33.22 12.71
C THR A 164 -29.83 34.74 12.86
N LEU A 165 -28.97 35.22 13.75
CA LEU A 165 -28.58 36.62 13.76
C LEU A 165 -27.51 36.80 12.68
N SER A 166 -27.91 37.36 11.54
CA SER A 166 -26.94 37.88 10.56
C SER A 166 -26.04 38.91 11.27
N ALA A 167 -24.72 38.82 11.07
CA ALA A 167 -23.68 39.54 11.81
C ALA A 167 -23.80 41.08 11.81
N GLY A 168 -24.80 41.65 11.12
CA GLY A 168 -25.04 43.08 11.00
C GLY A 168 -26.21 43.65 11.82
N GLN A 169 -27.02 42.88 12.55
CA GLN A 169 -28.17 43.43 13.28
C GLN A 169 -28.09 43.25 14.80
N ARG A 170 -27.92 44.40 15.49
CA ARG A 170 -27.82 44.52 16.95
C ARG A 170 -29.22 44.46 17.57
N ARG A 171 -29.47 43.42 18.38
CA ARG A 171 -30.70 43.27 19.15
C ARG A 171 -30.72 44.30 20.28
N VAL A 172 -31.66 45.24 20.24
CA VAL A 172 -31.90 46.19 21.35
C VAL A 172 -32.95 45.58 22.26
N VAL A 173 -32.56 45.22 23.48
CA VAL A 173 -33.47 44.64 24.48
C VAL A 173 -34.19 45.79 25.20
N THR A 174 -35.52 45.82 25.14
CA THR A 174 -36.33 46.77 25.93
C THR A 174 -36.94 46.04 27.12
N SER A 175 -36.64 46.48 28.34
CA SER A 175 -37.32 46.01 29.55
C SER A 175 -38.29 47.09 30.03
N GLY A 176 -39.57 46.74 30.15
CA GLY A 176 -40.64 47.66 30.56
C GLY A 176 -41.21 48.50 29.41
N LYS A 177 -42.37 49.14 29.65
CA LYS A 177 -43.28 49.82 28.68
C LYS A 177 -42.69 51.01 27.90
N GLY A 178 -41.40 51.01 27.55
CA GLY A 178 -40.77 52.00 26.68
C GLY A 178 -40.73 51.54 25.22
N ALA A 179 -41.03 52.44 24.28
CA ALA A 179 -40.95 52.19 22.85
C ALA A 179 -39.58 52.61 22.28
N LEU A 180 -39.00 51.75 21.42
CA LEU A 180 -37.84 52.08 20.60
C LEU A 180 -38.31 52.91 19.40
N VAL A 181 -37.95 54.19 19.34
CA VAL A 181 -38.23 55.05 18.19
C VAL A 181 -36.97 55.16 17.34
N VAL A 182 -37.02 54.59 16.13
CA VAL A 182 -36.06 54.86 15.06
C VAL A 182 -36.76 55.84 14.11
N ARG A 183 -36.18 57.02 13.90
CA ARG A 183 -36.69 57.99 12.92
C ARG A 183 -36.23 57.64 11.52
#